data_AF-A0AB36H1E7-F1
#
_entry.id   AF-A0AB36H1E7-F1
#
_cell.length_a   1.000
_cell.length_b   1.000
_cell.length_c   1.000
_cell.angle_alpha   90.00
_cell.angle_beta   90.00
_cell.angle_gamma   90.00
#
_symmetry.space_group_name_H-M   'P 1'
#
loop_
_entity.id
_entity.type
_entity.pdbx_description
1 polymer ?
#
loop_
_entity_poly.entity_id
_entity_poly.type
_entity_poly.pdbx_seq_one_letter_code
_entity_poly.pdbx_strand_id
1 'polypeptide(L)'
;MSTQQPPQQTQGYPQPPLGPEKSSGRRAVVIWSCIAAAALFLILAVVAVVAFLLWNGSKEEPPAAPTTTQTSPSPAPSDPTSEGPTSPPDETESPTPVAPPTTNTPSAPTPKSAEEAKAALHSALPEKIENWVLKDVGGDKIYKDGDRRISFLVVSLSEDPSNPSQGREGEQVFERGSCGLNAHNPEAITCLIFPRATGNTAYYMTSKYSDMEEMVRVSKAVIEGK
;
A
#
# COMPACT_ATOMS: atom_id res chain seq x y z
N MET A 1 69.80 38.55 -40.27
CA MET A 1 68.95 39.49 -41.03
C MET A 1 68.00 38.65 -41.85
N SER A 2 66.68 38.60 -41.71
CA SER A 2 65.70 39.20 -40.80
C SER A 2 64.53 38.21 -40.70
N THR A 3 63.99 38.02 -39.50
CA THR A 3 62.78 37.23 -39.21
C THR A 3 61.53 38.05 -39.55
N GLN A 4 60.61 37.48 -40.33
CA GLN A 4 59.28 38.08 -40.58
C GLN A 4 58.34 37.87 -39.40
N GLN A 5 57.66 38.94 -39.02
CA GLN A 5 56.73 39.09 -37.89
C GLN A 5 55.27 38.96 -38.37
N PRO A 6 54.32 38.44 -37.56
CA PRO A 6 52.96 38.08 -38.01
C PRO A 6 52.02 39.29 -38.21
N PRO A 7 50.98 39.18 -39.04
CA PRO A 7 50.04 40.27 -39.30
C PRO A 7 49.04 40.49 -38.15
N GLN A 8 48.80 41.77 -37.87
CA GLN A 8 47.93 42.30 -36.83
C GLN A 8 46.43 42.07 -37.09
N GLN A 9 45.69 41.92 -35.99
CA GLN A 9 44.23 41.93 -35.92
C GLN A 9 43.65 43.29 -36.37
N THR A 10 42.61 43.24 -37.19
CA THR A 10 41.75 44.39 -37.50
C THR A 10 40.51 44.36 -36.60
N GLN A 11 40.32 45.43 -35.83
CA GLN A 11 39.11 45.71 -35.04
C GLN A 11 37.87 45.92 -35.93
N GLY A 12 36.75 45.33 -35.55
CA GLY A 12 35.42 45.62 -36.11
C GLY A 12 34.35 45.67 -35.01
N TYR A 13 33.88 46.89 -34.74
CA TYR A 13 32.61 47.37 -34.15
C TYR A 13 31.97 46.69 -32.90
N PRO A 14 31.58 47.49 -31.87
CA PRO A 14 30.78 47.00 -30.73
C PRO A 14 29.29 46.84 -31.10
N GLN A 15 28.71 45.66 -30.83
CA GLN A 15 27.26 45.44 -30.87
C GLN A 15 26.55 46.05 -29.64
N PRO A 16 25.35 46.64 -29.78
CA PRO A 16 24.52 47.03 -28.64
C PRO A 16 23.88 45.80 -27.97
N PRO A 17 23.57 45.86 -26.66
CA PRO A 17 23.03 44.73 -25.92
C PRO A 17 21.59 44.44 -26.36
N LEU A 18 21.36 43.21 -26.79
CA LEU A 18 20.04 42.64 -27.04
C LEU A 18 19.28 42.59 -25.70
N GLY A 19 18.19 43.34 -25.62
CA GLY A 19 17.23 43.22 -24.52
C GLY A 19 16.57 41.83 -24.50
N PRO A 20 15.96 41.41 -23.38
CA PRO A 20 15.45 40.06 -23.22
C PRO A 20 14.25 39.81 -24.14
N GLU A 21 14.36 38.76 -24.96
CA GLU A 21 13.24 38.24 -25.75
C GLU A 21 12.09 37.83 -24.83
N LYS A 22 10.93 38.43 -25.09
CA LYS A 22 9.68 38.19 -24.38
C LYS A 22 9.17 36.79 -24.73
N SER A 23 9.44 35.84 -23.84
CA SER A 23 8.97 34.44 -23.89
C SER A 23 7.47 34.34 -24.24
N SER A 24 7.19 33.93 -25.48
CA SER A 24 5.87 33.60 -25.99
C SER A 24 5.39 32.20 -25.51
N GLY A 25 6.20 31.48 -24.74
CA GLY A 25 5.89 30.11 -24.29
C GLY A 25 4.90 30.03 -23.12
N ARG A 26 4.78 31.09 -22.30
CA ARG A 26 4.01 31.02 -21.05
C ARG A 26 2.49 31.08 -21.26
N ARG A 27 2.01 31.65 -22.36
CA ARG A 27 0.56 31.75 -22.65
C ARG A 27 0.00 30.48 -23.29
N ALA A 28 0.79 29.82 -24.13
CA ALA A 28 0.37 28.56 -24.76
C ALA A 28 0.22 27.43 -23.71
N VAL A 29 1.18 27.29 -22.78
CA VAL A 29 1.13 26.24 -21.74
C VAL A 29 -0.09 26.38 -20.82
N VAL A 30 -0.51 27.61 -20.51
CA VAL A 30 -1.69 27.86 -19.67
C VAL A 30 -2.99 27.48 -20.39
N ILE A 31 -3.11 27.76 -21.69
CA ILE A 31 -4.31 27.43 -22.48
C ILE A 31 -4.46 25.90 -22.64
N TRP A 32 -3.36 25.19 -22.90
CA TRP A 32 -3.37 23.73 -23.01
C TRP A 32 -3.67 23.04 -21.66
N SER A 33 -3.20 23.62 -20.54
CA SER A 33 -3.52 23.13 -19.19
C SER A 33 -5.01 23.29 -18.84
N CYS A 34 -5.66 24.38 -19.28
CA CYS A 34 -7.10 24.59 -19.04
C CYS A 34 -7.98 23.62 -19.84
N ILE A 35 -7.59 23.30 -21.08
CA ILE A 35 -8.34 22.34 -21.92
C ILE A 35 -8.23 20.92 -21.34
N ALA A 36 -7.04 20.52 -20.87
CA ALA A 36 -6.85 19.23 -20.20
C ALA A 36 -7.66 19.11 -18.89
N ALA A 37 -7.72 20.18 -18.09
CA ALA A 37 -8.51 20.20 -16.86
C ALA A 37 -10.02 20.11 -17.13
N ALA A 38 -10.52 20.80 -18.15
CA ALA A 38 -11.93 20.73 -18.54
C ALA A 38 -12.32 19.33 -19.05
N ALA A 39 -11.44 18.67 -19.82
CA ALA A 39 -11.67 17.30 -20.27
C ALA A 39 -11.72 16.30 -19.11
N LEU A 40 -10.83 16.44 -18.12
CA LEU A 40 -10.82 15.60 -16.92
C LEU A 40 -12.14 15.77 -16.12
N PHE A 41 -12.63 17.00 -15.99
CA PHE A 41 -13.86 17.29 -15.27
C PHE A 41 -15.09 16.67 -15.96
N LEU A 42 -15.13 16.72 -17.30
CA LEU A 42 -16.20 16.06 -18.08
C LEU A 42 -16.17 14.54 -17.91
N ILE A 43 -14.98 13.92 -17.89
CA ILE A 43 -14.85 12.47 -17.68
C ILE A 43 -15.38 12.09 -16.29
N LEU A 44 -15.00 12.83 -15.24
CA LEU A 44 -15.48 12.57 -13.88
C LEU A 44 -17.00 12.77 -13.74
N ALA A 45 -17.56 13.77 -14.42
CA ALA A 45 -19.01 13.98 -14.44
C ALA A 45 -19.76 12.81 -15.11
N VAL A 46 -19.25 12.30 -16.24
CA VAL A 46 -19.83 11.14 -16.93
C VAL A 46 -19.75 9.90 -16.04
N VAL A 47 -18.62 9.64 -15.38
CA VAL A 47 -18.47 8.50 -14.45
C VAL A 47 -19.45 8.61 -13.29
N ALA A 48 -19.63 9.80 -12.71
CA ALA A 48 -20.61 10.02 -11.64
C ALA A 48 -22.06 9.78 -12.10
N VAL A 49 -22.42 10.22 -13.31
CA VAL A 49 -23.76 9.98 -13.89
C VAL A 49 -23.98 8.49 -14.15
N VAL A 50 -23.01 7.77 -14.71
CA VAL A 50 -23.11 6.32 -14.95
C VAL A 50 -23.22 5.56 -13.63
N ALA A 51 -22.41 5.89 -12.62
CA ALA A 51 -22.50 5.28 -11.30
C ALA A 51 -23.86 5.56 -10.64
N PHE A 52 -24.40 6.76 -10.78
CA PHE A 52 -25.72 7.13 -10.27
C PHE A 52 -26.86 6.41 -10.98
N LEU A 53 -26.78 6.24 -12.31
CA LEU A 53 -27.77 5.48 -13.09
C LEU A 53 -27.74 3.99 -12.74
N LEU A 54 -26.55 3.40 -12.57
CA LEU A 54 -26.42 2.01 -12.11
C LEU A 54 -26.93 1.83 -10.68
N TRP A 55 -26.71 2.80 -9.79
CA TRP A 55 -27.20 2.77 -8.41
C TRP A 55 -28.73 2.95 -8.32
N ASN A 56 -29.33 3.79 -9.16
CA ASN A 56 -30.77 3.99 -9.19
C ASN A 56 -31.54 2.97 -10.04
N GLY A 57 -30.86 2.28 -10.97
CA GLY A 57 -31.46 1.24 -11.83
C GLY A 57 -31.83 -0.06 -11.11
N SER A 58 -31.36 -0.30 -9.88
CA SER A 58 -31.68 -1.50 -9.11
C SER A 58 -32.96 -1.42 -8.26
N LYS A 59 -33.85 -0.44 -8.52
CA LYS A 59 -35.22 -0.48 -7.96
C LYS A 59 -36.18 -1.16 -8.93
N GLU A 60 -35.91 -2.42 -9.24
CA GLU A 60 -36.89 -3.30 -9.87
C GLU A 60 -37.63 -4.08 -8.78
N GLU A 61 -38.94 -3.86 -8.81
CA GLU A 61 -40.05 -4.41 -8.05
C GLU A 61 -39.99 -5.94 -7.87
N PRO A 62 -40.21 -6.48 -6.65
CA PRO A 62 -40.36 -7.92 -6.47
C PRO A 62 -41.71 -8.37 -7.07
N PRO A 63 -41.74 -9.41 -7.93
CA PRO A 63 -42.99 -9.89 -8.49
C PRO A 63 -43.87 -10.55 -7.41
N ALA A 64 -45.16 -10.29 -7.55
CA ALA A 64 -46.26 -10.66 -6.67
C ALA A 64 -46.28 -12.12 -6.21
N ALA A 65 -46.64 -12.31 -4.94
CA ALA A 65 -47.13 -13.58 -4.42
C ALA A 65 -48.47 -13.98 -5.07
N PRO A 66 -48.81 -15.29 -5.04
CA PRO A 66 -50.14 -15.64 -4.59
C PRO A 66 -50.17 -16.73 -3.51
N THR A 67 -50.85 -16.36 -2.42
CA THR A 67 -51.96 -17.09 -1.77
C THR A 67 -51.70 -18.43 -1.04
N THR A 68 -51.61 -18.27 0.28
CA THR A 68 -52.17 -19.09 1.38
C THR A 68 -53.01 -20.33 1.06
N THR A 69 -52.73 -21.43 1.76
CA THR A 69 -53.77 -22.28 2.36
C THR A 69 -53.52 -22.37 3.86
N GLN A 70 -54.56 -22.00 4.61
CA GLN A 70 -54.67 -22.02 6.07
C GLN A 70 -54.73 -23.45 6.61
N THR A 71 -54.28 -23.66 7.87
CA THR A 71 -55.15 -24.16 8.97
C THR A 71 -54.51 -23.78 10.31
N SER A 72 -55.36 -23.35 11.24
CA SER A 72 -55.13 -22.68 12.53
C SER A 72 -55.07 -23.72 13.71
N PRO A 73 -55.14 -23.38 15.02
CA PRO A 73 -53.98 -23.22 15.92
C PRO A 73 -54.02 -24.01 17.27
N SER A 74 -52.87 -23.98 18.00
CA SER A 74 -52.66 -24.04 19.49
C SER A 74 -53.05 -25.30 20.31
N PRO A 75 -52.61 -25.45 21.59
CA PRO A 75 -51.49 -24.85 22.35
C PRO A 75 -50.61 -25.88 23.13
N ALA A 76 -49.49 -25.43 23.70
CA ALA A 76 -48.71 -26.16 24.72
C ALA A 76 -49.43 -26.19 26.10
N PRO A 77 -49.10 -27.16 26.98
CA PRO A 77 -48.52 -26.79 28.28
C PRO A 77 -47.43 -27.75 28.84
N SER A 78 -46.78 -27.26 29.89
CA SER A 78 -45.50 -27.59 30.54
C SER A 78 -45.38 -28.91 31.35
N ASP A 79 -44.13 -29.45 31.42
CA ASP A 79 -43.30 -30.05 32.53
C ASP A 79 -43.93 -30.88 33.69
N PRO A 80 -43.19 -31.60 34.61
CA PRO A 80 -41.74 -31.96 34.73
C PRO A 80 -41.43 -33.41 35.25
N THR A 81 -40.16 -33.71 35.63
CA THR A 81 -39.67 -34.74 36.64
C THR A 81 -39.39 -36.17 36.11
N SER A 82 -38.40 -37.01 36.49
CA SER A 82 -37.36 -37.09 37.56
C SER A 82 -36.33 -38.22 37.24
N GLU A 83 -35.08 -38.07 37.72
CA GLU A 83 -34.14 -39.06 38.36
C GLU A 83 -33.85 -40.43 37.69
N GLY A 84 -32.63 -41.02 37.61
CA GLY A 84 -31.31 -40.91 38.27
C GLY A 84 -30.35 -42.02 37.68
N PRO A 85 -29.36 -42.57 38.41
CA PRO A 85 -27.89 -42.29 38.32
C PRO A 85 -26.98 -43.46 37.83
N THR A 86 -25.67 -43.22 37.61
CA THR A 86 -24.46 -44.04 38.02
C THR A 86 -23.19 -43.75 37.14
N SER A 87 -22.04 -43.43 37.78
CA SER A 87 -20.69 -43.13 37.20
C SER A 87 -19.78 -44.39 37.02
N PRO A 88 -18.43 -44.27 36.78
CA PRO A 88 -17.63 -43.95 35.57
C PRO A 88 -16.74 -45.14 35.10
N PRO A 89 -15.83 -45.02 34.08
CA PRO A 89 -14.40 -44.90 34.42
C PRO A 89 -13.47 -44.13 33.44
N ASP A 90 -12.36 -43.70 34.03
CA ASP A 90 -10.95 -43.59 33.56
C ASP A 90 -10.42 -42.61 32.50
N GLU A 91 -9.23 -42.14 32.87
CA GLU A 91 -8.35 -41.13 32.31
C GLU A 91 -7.95 -41.38 30.84
N THR A 92 -7.95 -40.31 30.06
CA THR A 92 -6.97 -40.13 28.98
C THR A 92 -6.58 -38.66 28.98
N GLU A 93 -5.36 -38.40 29.43
CA GLU A 93 -4.71 -37.11 29.45
C GLU A 93 -4.64 -36.56 28.01
N SER A 94 -5.53 -35.62 27.69
CA SER A 94 -5.50 -34.88 26.43
C SER A 94 -4.42 -33.80 26.56
N PRO A 95 -3.39 -33.77 25.69
CA PRO A 95 -2.38 -32.73 25.78
C PRO A 95 -3.05 -31.38 25.54
N THR A 96 -2.92 -30.49 26.53
CA THR A 96 -3.40 -29.12 26.47
C THR A 96 -2.94 -28.47 25.16
N PRO A 97 -3.83 -27.82 24.39
CA PRO A 97 -3.40 -27.04 23.24
C PRO A 97 -2.44 -25.95 23.74
N VAL A 98 -1.17 -26.05 23.35
CA VAL A 98 -0.20 -24.96 23.55
C VAL A 98 -0.73 -23.80 22.73
N ALA A 99 -1.22 -22.76 23.40
CA ALA A 99 -1.59 -21.52 22.74
C ALA A 99 -0.39 -21.03 21.91
N PRO A 100 -0.60 -20.54 20.67
CA PRO A 100 0.49 -19.99 19.88
C PRO A 100 1.19 -18.90 20.70
N PRO A 101 2.53 -18.78 20.62
CA PRO A 101 3.25 -17.75 21.37
C PRO A 101 2.68 -16.39 20.96
N THR A 102 1.98 -15.73 21.88
CA THR A 102 1.68 -14.31 21.72
C THR A 102 2.99 -13.60 21.99
N THR A 103 3.76 -13.34 20.94
CA THR A 103 4.91 -12.44 20.96
C THR A 103 4.40 -11.02 21.23
N ASN A 104 4.00 -10.78 22.49
CA ASN A 104 3.63 -9.48 23.04
C ASN A 104 4.89 -8.63 23.25
N THR A 105 5.71 -8.46 22.21
CA THR A 105 6.65 -7.35 22.19
C THR A 105 5.81 -6.08 22.16
N PRO A 106 6.01 -5.11 23.08
CA PRO A 106 5.28 -3.85 23.06
C PRO A 106 5.44 -3.21 21.68
N SER A 107 4.34 -3.15 20.93
CA SER A 107 4.32 -2.48 19.64
C SER A 107 4.35 -0.97 19.90
N ALA A 108 5.13 -0.23 19.11
CA ALA A 108 5.16 1.23 19.19
C ALA A 108 3.75 1.81 18.99
N PRO A 109 3.45 3.01 19.52
CA PRO A 109 2.17 3.66 19.24
C PRO A 109 2.02 3.87 17.73
N THR A 110 0.80 3.63 17.25
CA THR A 110 0.44 3.87 15.86
C THR A 110 0.45 5.39 15.55
N PRO A 111 1.19 5.83 14.52
CA PRO A 111 1.17 7.20 14.00
C PRO A 111 -0.25 7.70 13.65
N LYS A 112 -0.50 9.01 13.83
CA LYS A 112 -1.82 9.61 13.61
C LYS A 112 -2.02 10.22 12.21
N SER A 113 -0.95 10.33 11.43
CA SER A 113 -0.99 10.86 10.06
C SER A 113 -0.04 10.10 9.14
N ALA A 114 -0.27 10.21 7.83
CA ALA A 114 0.60 9.58 6.83
C ALA A 114 2.03 10.16 6.86
N GLU A 115 2.17 11.45 7.17
CA GLU A 115 3.47 12.11 7.28
C GLU A 115 4.25 11.64 8.51
N GLU A 116 3.56 11.53 9.66
CA GLU A 116 4.13 10.95 10.88
C GLU A 116 4.51 9.49 10.67
N ALA A 117 3.65 8.71 10.01
CA ALA A 117 3.93 7.31 9.67
C ALA A 117 5.18 7.18 8.79
N LYS A 118 5.26 7.98 7.73
CA LYS A 118 6.43 8.01 6.84
C LYS A 118 7.70 8.39 7.61
N ALA A 119 7.65 9.43 8.44
CA ALA A 119 8.80 9.86 9.24
C ALA A 119 9.23 8.79 10.26
N ALA A 120 8.26 8.17 10.94
CA ALA A 120 8.52 7.09 11.89
C ALA A 120 9.14 5.87 11.21
N LEU A 121 8.62 5.46 10.05
CA LEU A 121 9.23 4.41 9.24
C LEU A 121 10.66 4.80 8.84
N HIS A 122 10.84 5.97 8.21
CA HIS A 122 12.15 6.42 7.72
C HIS A 122 13.22 6.49 8.82
N SER A 123 12.83 6.86 10.05
CA SER A 123 13.74 6.88 11.20
C SER A 123 14.08 5.49 11.74
N ALA A 124 13.25 4.49 11.47
CA ALA A 124 13.41 3.13 11.97
C ALA A 124 14.04 2.17 10.94
N LEU A 125 14.11 2.56 9.66
CA LEU A 125 14.72 1.74 8.62
C LEU A 125 16.22 1.52 8.90
N PRO A 126 16.69 0.25 8.92
CA PRO A 126 18.12 -0.04 8.96
C PRO A 126 18.90 0.69 7.86
N GLU A 127 20.08 1.20 8.18
CA GLU A 127 20.93 1.85 7.15
C GLU A 127 21.40 0.86 6.08
N LYS A 128 21.49 -0.42 6.45
CA LYS A 128 21.96 -1.50 5.59
C LYS A 128 21.30 -2.82 5.95
N ILE A 129 20.84 -3.56 4.94
CA ILE A 129 20.34 -4.92 5.05
C ILE A 129 21.10 -5.76 4.02
N GLU A 130 22.04 -6.59 4.46
CA GLU A 130 22.92 -7.36 3.55
C GLU A 130 23.63 -6.45 2.52
N ASN A 131 23.31 -6.57 1.23
CA ASN A 131 23.85 -5.73 0.15
C ASN A 131 23.03 -4.45 -0.09
N TRP A 132 21.82 -4.37 0.46
CA TRP A 132 20.93 -3.23 0.32
C TRP A 132 21.37 -2.08 1.21
N VAL A 133 21.57 -0.91 0.61
CA VAL A 133 21.94 0.31 1.32
C VAL A 133 20.80 1.31 1.25
N LEU A 134 20.41 1.86 2.41
CA LEU A 134 19.39 2.88 2.50
C LEU A 134 19.90 4.19 1.88
N LYS A 135 19.09 4.80 1.01
CA LYS A 135 19.39 6.06 0.34
C LYS A 135 18.23 7.03 0.50
N ASP A 136 18.58 8.30 0.60
CA ASP A 136 17.63 9.39 0.48
C ASP A 136 17.55 9.81 -1.00
N VAL A 137 16.34 9.78 -1.56
CA VAL A 137 16.07 10.20 -2.92
C VAL A 137 14.87 11.14 -2.90
N GLY A 138 15.16 12.45 -2.90
CA GLY A 138 14.12 13.47 -2.93
C GLY A 138 13.25 13.51 -1.67
N GLY A 139 13.78 13.12 -0.51
CA GLY A 139 13.03 13.05 0.75
C GLY A 139 12.34 11.70 1.02
N ASP A 140 12.43 10.76 0.08
CA ASP A 140 12.01 9.38 0.27
C ASP A 140 13.20 8.49 0.62
N LYS A 141 13.01 7.58 1.58
CA LYS A 141 13.99 6.53 1.87
C LYS A 141 13.70 5.32 0.98
N ILE A 142 14.71 4.87 0.25
CA ILE A 142 14.65 3.66 -0.57
C ILE A 142 15.87 2.79 -0.27
N TYR A 143 15.75 1.48 -0.39
CA TYR A 143 16.93 0.61 -0.44
C TYR A 143 17.43 0.51 -1.87
N LYS A 144 18.75 0.54 -2.05
CA LYS A 144 19.42 0.28 -3.33
C LYS A 144 20.47 -0.82 -3.20
N ASP A 145 20.55 -1.64 -4.25
CA ASP A 145 21.65 -2.57 -4.49
C ASP A 145 21.97 -2.55 -6.00
N GLY A 146 23.04 -1.83 -6.37
CA GLY A 146 23.31 -1.46 -7.76
C GLY A 146 22.13 -0.68 -8.38
N ASP A 147 21.58 -1.23 -9.47
CA ASP A 147 20.41 -0.68 -10.17
C ASP A 147 19.07 -1.13 -9.57
N ARG A 148 19.10 -2.09 -8.64
CA ARG A 148 17.92 -2.60 -7.96
C ARG A 148 17.47 -1.61 -6.88
N ARG A 149 16.16 -1.54 -6.66
CA ARG A 149 15.57 -0.64 -5.66
C ARG A 149 14.33 -1.24 -5.00
N ILE A 150 14.14 -0.90 -3.73
CA ILE A 150 12.94 -1.18 -2.96
C ILE A 150 12.37 0.15 -2.43
N SER A 151 11.09 0.39 -2.69
CA SER A 151 10.36 1.60 -2.26
C SER A 151 9.28 1.29 -1.23
N PHE A 152 8.95 2.29 -0.41
CA PHE A 152 7.94 2.19 0.63
C PHE A 152 6.74 3.12 0.38
N LEU A 153 5.55 2.70 0.78
CA LEU A 153 4.33 3.51 0.73
C LEU A 153 3.45 3.22 1.96
N VAL A 154 2.93 4.26 2.62
CA VAL A 154 1.94 4.11 3.69
C VAL A 154 0.61 3.66 3.08
N VAL A 155 -0.01 2.61 3.63
CA VAL A 155 -1.27 2.04 3.14
C VAL A 155 -2.42 2.39 4.05
N SER A 156 -2.29 2.01 5.33
CA SER A 156 -3.28 2.26 6.37
C SER A 156 -2.56 2.62 7.64
N LEU A 157 -3.08 3.61 8.35
CA LEU A 157 -2.55 3.99 9.65
C LEU A 157 -2.85 2.93 10.70
N SER A 158 -3.95 2.18 10.58
CA SER A 158 -4.34 1.18 11.58
C SER A 158 -4.97 -0.03 10.91
N GLU A 159 -4.25 -1.14 10.88
CA GLU A 159 -4.73 -2.46 10.46
C GLU A 159 -4.35 -3.52 11.49
N ASP A 160 -4.91 -4.73 11.37
CA ASP A 160 -4.54 -5.85 12.24
C ASP A 160 -3.29 -6.57 11.69
N PRO A 161 -2.12 -6.46 12.35
CA PRO A 161 -0.90 -7.12 11.91
C PRO A 161 -0.93 -8.65 12.06
N SER A 162 -1.93 -9.20 12.76
CA SER A 162 -2.10 -10.64 13.00
C SER A 162 -2.61 -11.38 11.76
N ASN A 163 -3.24 -10.66 10.82
CA ASN A 163 -3.70 -11.20 9.55
C ASN A 163 -3.23 -10.34 8.38
N PRO A 164 -1.95 -10.45 7.99
CA PRO A 164 -1.38 -9.62 6.93
C PRO A 164 -1.70 -10.12 5.51
N SER A 165 -2.41 -11.25 5.37
CA SER A 165 -2.73 -11.85 4.06
C SER A 165 -3.64 -10.95 3.22
N GLN A 166 -3.33 -10.83 1.94
CA GLN A 166 -4.12 -10.10 0.96
C GLN A 166 -4.82 -11.01 -0.07
N GLY A 167 -4.75 -12.32 0.12
CA GLY A 167 -5.39 -13.31 -0.75
C GLY A 167 -4.82 -13.35 -2.17
N ARG A 168 -3.54 -13.02 -2.34
CA ARG A 168 -2.90 -13.00 -3.66
C ARG A 168 -2.46 -14.41 -4.06
N GLU A 169 -2.48 -14.71 -5.35
CA GLU A 169 -1.94 -15.97 -5.85
C GLU A 169 -0.43 -16.06 -5.59
N GLY A 170 0.03 -17.19 -5.05
CA GLY A 170 1.44 -17.40 -4.69
C GLY A 170 1.94 -16.51 -3.54
N GLU A 171 1.01 -15.94 -2.76
CA GLU A 171 1.35 -15.10 -1.61
C GLU A 171 2.10 -15.89 -0.53
N GLN A 172 3.22 -15.33 -0.08
CA GLN A 172 3.95 -15.81 1.08
C GLN A 172 3.60 -14.97 2.29
N VAL A 173 2.88 -15.56 3.24
CA VAL A 173 2.48 -14.92 4.50
C VAL A 173 3.50 -15.25 5.59
N PHE A 174 3.87 -14.26 6.39
CA PHE A 174 4.79 -14.39 7.52
C PHE A 174 4.36 -13.48 8.68
N GLU A 175 5.07 -13.55 9.81
CA GLU A 175 4.76 -12.71 10.96
C GLU A 175 4.80 -11.22 10.57
N ARG A 176 3.66 -10.53 10.75
CA ARG A 176 3.51 -9.08 10.50
C ARG A 176 3.79 -8.67 9.05
N GLY A 177 3.61 -9.56 8.09
CA GLY A 177 3.64 -9.20 6.68
C GLY A 177 3.28 -10.32 5.72
N SER A 178 3.10 -9.95 4.46
CA SER A 178 2.91 -10.88 3.36
C SER A 178 3.57 -10.33 2.10
N CYS A 179 4.04 -11.19 1.21
CA CYS A 179 4.58 -10.80 -0.10
C CYS A 179 3.85 -11.54 -1.21
N GLY A 180 3.48 -10.81 -2.26
CA GLY A 180 2.82 -11.37 -3.44
C GLY A 180 3.21 -10.62 -4.70
N LEU A 181 2.85 -11.18 -5.86
CA LEU A 181 2.90 -10.42 -7.11
C LEU A 181 2.02 -9.17 -6.99
N ASN A 182 2.46 -8.06 -7.59
CA ASN A 182 1.70 -6.84 -7.59
C ASN A 182 0.54 -6.95 -8.60
N ALA A 183 -0.69 -6.69 -8.14
CA ALA A 183 -1.90 -6.83 -8.94
C ALA A 183 -1.94 -5.92 -10.18
N HIS A 184 -1.26 -4.77 -10.13
CA HIS A 184 -1.22 -3.79 -11.22
C HIS A 184 0.04 -3.91 -12.08
N ASN A 185 1.08 -4.57 -11.58
CA ASN A 185 2.33 -4.81 -12.29
C ASN A 185 2.92 -6.17 -11.89
N PRO A 186 2.54 -7.27 -12.55
CA PRO A 186 2.97 -8.62 -12.17
C PRO A 186 4.49 -8.87 -12.21
N GLU A 187 5.26 -8.00 -12.88
CA GLU A 187 6.74 -8.04 -12.86
C GLU A 187 7.33 -7.52 -11.54
N ALA A 188 6.53 -6.92 -10.68
CA ALA A 188 6.94 -6.43 -9.37
C ALA A 188 6.36 -7.28 -8.25
N ILE A 189 7.13 -7.43 -7.19
CA ILE A 189 6.70 -8.03 -5.93
C ILE A 189 6.38 -6.90 -4.97
N THR A 190 5.25 -7.02 -4.29
CA THR A 190 4.79 -6.05 -3.30
C THR A 190 4.45 -6.78 -2.03
N CYS A 191 5.12 -6.38 -0.96
CA CYS A 191 4.87 -6.89 0.38
C CYS A 191 4.04 -5.90 1.19
N LEU A 192 3.00 -6.37 1.86
CA LEU A 192 2.38 -5.67 2.97
C LEU A 192 3.24 -5.94 4.21
N ILE A 193 3.68 -4.91 4.91
CA ILE A 193 4.49 -5.04 6.12
C ILE A 193 3.94 -4.16 7.25
N PHE A 194 4.10 -4.65 8.48
CA PHE A 194 3.77 -3.93 9.70
C PHE A 194 5.03 -3.79 10.57
N PRO A 195 5.91 -2.80 10.30
CA PRO A 195 7.12 -2.62 11.08
C PRO A 195 6.81 -2.41 12.57
N ARG A 196 7.55 -3.08 13.45
CA ARG A 196 7.29 -3.02 14.90
C ARG A 196 7.44 -1.59 15.45
N ALA A 197 8.33 -0.82 14.83
CA ALA A 197 8.59 0.58 15.14
C ALA A 197 7.38 1.51 14.90
N THR A 198 6.37 1.07 14.15
CA THR A 198 5.22 1.90 13.76
C THR A 198 3.88 1.30 14.20
N GLY A 199 3.90 0.37 15.15
CA GLY A 199 2.69 -0.20 15.72
C GLY A 199 1.87 -0.98 14.69
N ASN A 200 0.63 -0.55 14.47
CA ASN A 200 -0.33 -1.21 13.60
C ASN A 200 -0.42 -0.58 12.20
N THR A 201 0.51 0.30 11.84
CA THR A 201 0.54 0.90 10.51
C THR A 201 1.04 -0.09 9.47
N ALA A 202 0.29 -0.19 8.38
CA ALA A 202 0.59 -0.99 7.21
C ALA A 202 1.34 -0.17 6.15
N TYR A 203 2.37 -0.78 5.56
CA TYR A 203 3.14 -0.21 4.46
C TYR A 203 3.25 -1.22 3.32
N TYR A 204 3.27 -0.73 2.08
CA TYR A 204 3.75 -1.50 0.95
C TYR A 204 5.24 -1.32 0.79
N MET A 205 5.94 -2.44 0.63
CA MET A 205 7.34 -2.52 0.21
C MET A 205 7.39 -3.17 -1.17
N THR A 206 7.88 -2.45 -2.18
CA THR A 206 7.78 -2.89 -3.59
C THR A 206 9.12 -2.88 -4.31
N SER A 207 9.38 -3.93 -5.09
CA SER A 207 10.54 -4.03 -5.99
C SER A 207 10.15 -4.72 -7.31
N LYS A 208 10.68 -4.22 -8.42
CA LYS A 208 10.65 -4.89 -9.73
C LYS A 208 11.88 -5.81 -9.94
N TYR A 209 12.89 -5.66 -9.11
CA TYR A 209 14.23 -6.21 -9.35
C TYR A 209 14.60 -7.36 -8.42
N SER A 210 13.68 -7.72 -7.53
CA SER A 210 13.87 -8.70 -6.48
C SER A 210 12.86 -9.82 -6.65
N ASP A 211 13.31 -11.04 -6.40
CA ASP A 211 12.44 -12.20 -6.32
C ASP A 211 11.72 -12.29 -4.97
N MET A 212 10.83 -13.28 -4.86
CA MET A 212 9.96 -13.44 -3.69
C MET A 212 10.76 -13.73 -2.43
N GLU A 213 11.78 -14.59 -2.51
CA GLU A 213 12.59 -14.98 -1.36
C GLU A 213 13.39 -13.79 -0.83
N GLU A 214 13.97 -12.98 -1.73
CA GLU A 214 14.67 -11.75 -1.38
C GLU A 214 13.72 -10.73 -0.74
N MET A 215 12.55 -10.51 -1.33
CA MET A 215 11.58 -9.56 -0.79
C MET A 215 11.04 -9.98 0.58
N VAL A 216 10.76 -11.26 0.81
CA VAL A 216 10.33 -11.78 2.12
C VAL A 216 11.43 -11.57 3.17
N ARG A 217 12.68 -11.88 2.82
CA ARG A 217 13.83 -11.75 3.73
C ARG A 217 14.11 -10.29 4.10
N VAL A 218 14.15 -9.38 3.12
CA VAL A 218 14.33 -7.95 3.37
C VAL A 218 13.14 -7.36 4.14
N SER A 219 11.91 -7.81 3.85
CA SER A 219 10.71 -7.37 4.58
C SER A 219 10.79 -7.72 6.06
N LYS A 220 11.24 -8.93 6.40
CA LYS A 220 11.46 -9.34 7.80
C LYS A 220 12.50 -8.48 8.51
N ALA A 221 13.60 -8.17 7.84
CA ALA A 221 14.64 -7.27 8.36
C ALA A 221 14.08 -5.85 8.62
N VAL A 222 13.28 -5.31 7.69
CA VAL A 222 12.58 -4.02 7.88
C VAL A 222 11.60 -4.07 9.05
N ILE A 223 10.84 -5.16 9.20
CA ILE A 223 9.87 -5.30 10.28
C ILE A 223 10.54 -5.27 11.66
N GLU A 224 11.68 -5.96 11.76
CA GLU A 224 12.47 -6.07 13.00
C GLU A 224 13.40 -4.88 13.25
N GLY A 225 13.66 -4.05 12.23
CA GLY A 225 14.61 -2.94 12.29
C GLY A 225 16.06 -3.42 12.46
N LYS A 226 16.44 -4.51 11.79
CA LYS A 226 17.78 -5.13 11.89
C LYS A 226 18.38 -5.45 10.54
#